data_AF-A0A8H7NQV0-F1
#
_entry.id   AF-A0A8H7NQV0-F1
#
_cell.length_a   1.000
_cell.length_b   1.000
_cell.length_c   1.000
_cell.angle_alpha   90.00
_cell.angle_beta   90.00
_cell.angle_gamma   90.00
#
_symmetry.space_group_name_H-M   'P 1'
#
loop_
_entity.id
_entity.type
_entity.pdbx_description
1 polymer ?
#
loop_
_entity_poly.entity_id
_entity_poly.type
_entity_poly.pdbx_seq_one_letter_code
_entity_poly.pdbx_strand_id
1 'polypeptide(L)'
;MVERRMGTVYFNTTSQSICFCYGAVTESTKVNQFAEVVEEDLSNLIQFGKLVYQETINQRLPRIVPMSVRLNGNNVPTTSPLVESLSIHTPAGGWKSVKQIIDRKCEQLRRPEESDEIKNIRLGAVQTRAGGESSPFQATIFLQGFLSTLGPHVFSRLLSLSEDPDISLSLIIRQTRVFLLDTFDHFKFLSDLGLKGLDTIGAAYEQALGSLESLDDYRALTDSVRTLIQLFYRWVHLIFPWYLKSDFPGRTEEEVAALPKLEVYNSTE
;
A
#
# COMPACT_ATOMS: atom_id res chain seq x y z
N MET A 1 7.28 19.43 12.92
CA MET A 1 6.06 18.59 12.93
C MET A 1 4.97 19.28 13.72
N VAL A 2 3.71 19.14 13.31
CA VAL A 2 2.52 19.79 13.91
C VAL A 2 1.44 18.76 14.21
N GLU A 3 0.45 19.14 15.02
CA GLU A 3 -0.78 18.35 15.17
C GLU A 3 -1.67 18.47 13.93
N ARG A 4 -2.48 17.43 13.69
CA ARG A 4 -3.43 17.42 12.58
C ARG A 4 -4.65 18.26 12.96
N ARG A 5 -5.00 19.22 12.12
CA ARG A 5 -6.23 20.02 12.23
C ARG A 5 -6.95 20.10 10.90
N MET A 6 -8.18 20.58 10.90
CA MET A 6 -8.92 20.86 9.65
C MET A 6 -8.06 21.71 8.70
N GLY A 7 -8.03 21.36 7.41
CA GLY A 7 -7.27 22.07 6.39
C GLY A 7 -5.78 21.72 6.32
N THR A 8 -5.21 21.01 7.31
CA THR A 8 -3.80 20.58 7.27
C THR A 8 -3.54 19.69 6.05
N VAL A 9 -2.48 20.03 5.30
CA VAL A 9 -1.95 19.21 4.21
C VAL A 9 -0.52 18.77 4.52
N TYR A 10 -0.30 17.46 4.55
CA TYR A 10 0.99 16.89 4.93
C TYR A 10 1.41 15.75 4.01
N PHE A 11 2.72 15.53 3.93
CA PHE A 11 3.27 14.38 3.21
C PHE A 11 3.52 13.25 4.20
N ASN A 12 2.81 12.14 4.01
CA ASN A 12 3.10 10.92 4.71
C ASN A 12 4.20 10.17 3.95
N THR A 13 5.45 10.37 4.37
CA THR A 13 6.62 9.78 3.71
C THR A 13 6.59 8.26 3.68
N THR A 14 6.07 7.62 4.74
CA THR A 14 6.01 6.16 4.81
C THR A 14 5.00 5.62 3.82
N SER A 15 3.85 6.29 3.60
CA SER A 15 2.84 5.84 2.63
C SER A 15 2.93 6.49 1.23
N GLN A 16 3.95 7.34 1.02
CA GLN A 16 4.16 8.13 -0.21
C GLN A 16 2.89 8.89 -0.65
N SER A 17 2.16 9.43 0.32
CA SER A 17 0.83 10.04 0.11
C SER A 17 0.80 11.50 0.55
N ILE A 18 0.08 12.33 -0.21
CA ILE A 18 -0.37 13.63 0.26
C ILE A 18 -1.68 13.41 1.00
N CYS A 19 -1.75 13.86 2.25
CA CYS A 19 -2.90 13.70 3.11
C CYS A 19 -3.55 15.06 3.38
N PHE A 20 -4.88 15.09 3.30
CA PHE A 20 -5.71 16.25 3.59
C PHE A 20 -6.58 15.95 4.81
N CYS A 21 -6.54 16.83 5.82
CA CYS A 21 -7.40 16.72 6.99
C CYS A 21 -8.72 17.48 6.76
N TYR A 22 -9.84 16.75 6.68
CA TYR A 22 -11.15 17.29 6.29
C TYR A 22 -12.25 17.08 7.36
N GLY A 23 -11.90 16.63 8.56
CA GLY A 23 -12.85 16.27 9.61
C GLY A 23 -12.18 16.15 10.97
N ALA A 24 -12.90 15.57 11.93
CA ALA A 24 -12.33 15.22 13.22
C ALA A 24 -11.21 14.18 13.03
N VAL A 25 -10.03 14.47 13.56
CA VAL A 25 -8.88 13.56 13.54
C VAL A 25 -8.59 13.16 14.98
N THR A 26 -8.74 11.87 15.28
CA THR A 26 -8.50 11.32 16.63
C THR A 26 -7.06 10.87 16.83
N GLU A 27 -6.29 10.70 15.75
CA GLU A 27 -4.88 10.32 15.83
C GLU A 27 -3.99 11.48 16.32
N SER A 28 -3.31 11.28 17.45
CA SER A 28 -2.44 12.27 18.09
C SER A 28 -1.03 12.39 17.49
N THR A 29 -0.67 11.50 16.55
CA THR A 29 0.66 11.52 15.92
C THR A 29 0.90 12.82 15.16
N LYS A 30 2.06 13.45 15.39
CA LYS A 30 2.45 14.68 14.70
C LYS A 30 2.84 14.41 13.25
N VAL A 31 2.62 15.40 12.38
CA VAL A 31 2.86 15.29 10.93
C VAL A 31 3.78 16.37 10.38
N ASN A 32 4.39 16.08 9.24
CA ASN A 32 5.16 17.03 8.44
C ASN A 32 4.22 17.81 7.50
N GLN A 33 3.53 18.81 8.05
CA GLN A 33 2.73 19.73 7.26
C GLN A 33 3.63 20.51 6.29
N PHE A 34 3.18 20.62 5.04
CA PHE A 34 3.85 21.44 4.02
C PHE A 34 2.90 22.44 3.34
N ALA A 35 1.59 22.33 3.57
CA ALA A 35 0.59 23.23 3.04
C ALA A 35 -0.66 23.27 3.93
N GLU A 36 -1.57 24.19 3.63
CA GLU A 36 -2.88 24.34 4.26
C GLU A 36 -3.91 24.70 3.19
N VAL A 37 -5.12 24.15 3.31
CA VAL A 37 -6.25 24.55 2.46
C VAL A 37 -6.75 25.90 2.94
N VAL A 38 -6.98 26.83 2.02
CA VAL A 38 -7.48 28.17 2.32
C VAL A 38 -8.88 28.10 2.95
N GLU A 39 -9.20 29.04 3.83
CA GLU A 39 -10.41 29.03 4.66
C GLU A 39 -11.69 28.93 3.80
N GLU A 40 -11.72 29.62 2.67
CA GLU A 40 -12.87 29.68 1.76
C GLU A 40 -13.20 28.30 1.14
N ASP A 41 -12.19 27.42 1.02
CA ASP A 41 -12.32 26.09 0.43
C ASP A 41 -12.50 24.97 1.46
N LEU A 42 -12.49 25.25 2.76
CA LEU A 42 -12.66 24.22 3.79
C LEU A 42 -14.01 23.50 3.69
N SER A 43 -15.07 24.22 3.35
CA SER A 43 -16.40 23.61 3.15
C SER A 43 -16.40 22.64 1.95
N ASN A 44 -15.71 23.00 0.86
CA ASN A 44 -15.51 22.15 -0.31
C ASN A 44 -14.69 20.90 0.04
N LEU A 45 -13.61 21.07 0.83
CA LEU A 45 -12.79 19.96 1.31
C LEU A 45 -13.60 18.94 2.13
N ILE A 46 -14.47 19.41 3.04
CA ILE A 46 -15.35 18.55 3.84
C ILE A 46 -16.32 17.78 2.93
N GLN A 47 -16.95 18.46 1.97
CA GLN A 47 -17.87 17.83 1.02
C GLN A 47 -17.15 16.78 0.16
N PHE A 48 -15.94 17.10 -0.31
CA PHE A 48 -15.11 16.17 -1.07
C PHE A 48 -14.73 14.93 -0.24
N GLY A 49 -14.32 15.10 1.01
CA GLY A 49 -14.03 13.97 1.90
C GLY A 49 -15.25 13.07 2.14
N LYS A 50 -16.45 13.64 2.28
CA LYS A 50 -17.71 12.88 2.35
C LYS A 50 -17.98 12.09 1.07
N LEU A 51 -17.80 12.72 -0.10
CA LEU A 51 -17.95 12.06 -1.39
C LEU A 51 -16.99 10.86 -1.51
N VAL A 52 -15.70 11.06 -1.20
CA VAL A 52 -14.70 9.99 -1.23
C VAL A 52 -15.13 8.84 -0.32
N TYR A 53 -15.53 9.12 0.92
CA TYR A 53 -16.01 8.09 1.85
C TYR A 53 -17.24 7.33 1.30
N GLN A 54 -18.22 8.04 0.76
CA GLN A 54 -19.44 7.45 0.19
C GLN A 54 -19.13 6.55 -1.01
N GLU A 55 -18.24 7.02 -1.89
CA GLU A 55 -17.87 6.34 -3.13
C GLU A 55 -16.78 5.28 -2.95
N THR A 56 -16.22 5.08 -1.76
CA THR A 56 -15.16 4.05 -1.56
C THR A 56 -15.45 3.13 -0.38
N ILE A 57 -15.67 3.69 0.82
CA ILE A 57 -15.77 2.93 2.07
C ILE A 57 -17.21 2.54 2.39
N ASN A 58 -18.21 3.32 1.93
CA ASN A 58 -19.62 3.13 2.31
C ASN A 58 -20.46 2.34 1.31
N GLN A 59 -19.83 1.61 0.40
CA GLN A 59 -20.53 0.80 -0.57
C GLN A 59 -19.88 -0.57 -0.75
N ARG A 60 -20.68 -1.53 -1.21
CA ARG A 60 -20.22 -2.90 -1.46
C ARG A 60 -19.28 -2.98 -2.65
N LEU A 61 -19.51 -2.17 -3.68
CA LEU A 61 -18.65 -2.05 -4.84
C LEU A 61 -18.07 -0.64 -4.88
N PRO A 62 -16.80 -0.44 -4.50
CA PRO A 62 -16.16 0.88 -4.48
C PRO A 62 -16.04 1.44 -5.89
N ARG A 63 -16.02 2.77 -6.00
CA ARG A 63 -15.75 3.51 -7.23
C ARG A 63 -14.45 4.29 -7.08
N ILE A 64 -13.74 4.45 -8.19
CA ILE A 64 -12.52 5.23 -8.22
C ILE A 64 -12.90 6.72 -8.27
N VAL A 65 -12.39 7.50 -7.31
CA VAL A 65 -12.51 8.97 -7.32
C VAL A 65 -11.18 9.54 -7.83
N PRO A 66 -11.09 9.96 -9.10
CA PRO A 66 -9.85 10.52 -9.64
C PRO A 66 -9.56 11.88 -9.00
N MET A 67 -8.31 12.08 -8.58
CA MET A 67 -7.84 13.34 -8.02
C MET A 67 -6.71 13.90 -8.88
N SER A 68 -6.74 15.21 -9.11
CA SER A 68 -5.67 15.94 -9.80
C SER A 68 -5.15 17.05 -8.88
N VAL A 69 -3.82 17.13 -8.75
CA VAL A 69 -3.14 18.20 -8.02
C VAL A 69 -2.32 19.01 -9.02
N ARG A 70 -2.46 20.33 -8.98
CA ARG A 70 -1.80 21.24 -9.93
C ARG A 70 -1.28 22.47 -9.20
N LEU A 71 -0.19 23.03 -9.70
CA LEU A 71 0.23 24.38 -9.31
C LEU A 71 -0.70 25.40 -9.99
N ASN A 72 -1.03 26.47 -9.26
CA ASN A 72 -1.89 27.53 -9.79
C ASN A 72 -1.27 28.14 -11.05
N GLY A 73 -2.06 28.32 -12.11
CA GLY A 73 -1.63 28.84 -13.40
C GLY A 73 -1.06 27.81 -14.39
N ASN A 74 -0.87 26.55 -14.01
CA ASN A 74 -0.38 25.50 -14.92
C ASN A 74 -1.54 24.72 -15.58
N ASN A 75 -1.82 25.05 -16.85
CA ASN A 75 -2.75 24.31 -17.70
C ASN A 75 -2.02 23.23 -18.51
N VAL A 76 -1.46 22.21 -17.85
CA VAL A 76 -0.88 21.05 -18.55
C VAL A 76 -1.98 20.01 -18.81
N PRO A 77 -2.15 19.52 -20.05
CA PRO A 77 -3.11 18.46 -20.36
C PRO A 77 -2.80 17.18 -19.59
N THR A 78 -3.84 16.53 -19.09
CA THR A 78 -3.75 15.25 -18.38
C THR A 78 -3.63 14.10 -19.40
N THR A 79 -2.55 14.03 -20.16
CA THR A 79 -2.28 12.89 -21.06
C THR A 79 -1.15 12.06 -20.49
N SER A 80 -1.49 10.97 -19.81
CA SER A 80 -0.52 9.91 -19.50
C SER A 80 -0.32 9.08 -20.77
N PRO A 81 0.91 8.86 -21.26
CA PRO A 81 1.12 8.05 -22.46
C PRO A 81 0.62 6.61 -22.26
N LEU A 82 0.12 6.03 -23.36
CA LEU A 82 -0.20 4.61 -23.45
C LEU A 82 1.08 3.81 -23.28
N VAL A 83 1.14 3.03 -22.20
CA VAL A 83 2.18 2.03 -21.94
C VAL A 83 1.57 0.70 -22.35
N GLU A 84 2.17 0.05 -23.36
CA GLU A 84 1.80 -1.29 -23.83
C GLU A 84 1.85 -2.33 -22.69
N SER A 85 0.99 -3.34 -22.78
CA SER A 85 1.02 -4.49 -21.87
C SER A 85 2.26 -5.33 -22.13
N LEU A 86 2.95 -5.73 -21.06
CA LEU A 86 4.19 -6.51 -21.15
C LEU A 86 3.99 -7.87 -20.48
N SER A 87 4.41 -8.91 -21.20
CA SER A 87 4.79 -10.19 -20.60
C SER A 87 6.06 -9.97 -19.78
N ILE A 88 5.96 -10.17 -18.47
CA ILE A 88 7.11 -10.07 -17.56
C ILE A 88 7.98 -11.30 -17.77
N HIS A 89 9.03 -11.18 -18.59
CA HIS A 89 10.13 -12.13 -18.63
C HIS A 89 11.30 -11.53 -17.87
N THR A 90 11.97 -12.32 -17.01
CA THR A 90 13.21 -11.92 -16.33
C THR A 90 14.24 -11.54 -17.40
N PRO A 91 14.60 -10.25 -17.57
CA PRO A 91 15.56 -9.90 -18.62
C PRO A 91 16.94 -10.38 -18.22
N ALA A 92 17.73 -10.79 -19.20
CA ALA A 92 19.18 -10.77 -19.06
C ALA A 92 19.61 -9.29 -18.94
N GLY A 93 19.77 -8.78 -17.71
CA GLY A 93 20.15 -7.39 -17.47
C GLY A 93 20.39 -7.09 -15.99
N GLY A 94 21.22 -6.09 -15.69
CA GLY A 94 21.50 -5.63 -14.33
C GLY A 94 20.32 -4.90 -13.68
N TRP A 95 20.52 -4.39 -12.47
CA TRP A 95 19.48 -3.78 -11.63
C TRP A 95 18.63 -2.70 -12.31
N LYS A 96 19.21 -1.91 -13.23
CA LYS A 96 18.49 -0.87 -13.96
C LYS A 96 17.35 -1.42 -14.82
N SER A 97 17.56 -2.58 -15.46
CA SER A 97 16.53 -3.24 -16.27
C SER A 97 15.37 -3.72 -15.41
N VAL A 98 15.68 -4.28 -14.24
CA VAL A 98 14.67 -4.71 -13.26
C VAL A 98 13.89 -3.51 -12.71
N LYS A 99 14.59 -2.42 -12.36
CA LYS A 99 13.95 -1.17 -11.94
C LYS A 99 12.95 -0.65 -12.98
N GLN A 100 13.33 -0.65 -14.27
CA GLN A 100 12.44 -0.21 -15.34
C GLN A 100 11.17 -1.08 -15.46
N ILE A 101 11.27 -2.39 -15.25
CA ILE A 101 10.07 -3.27 -15.21
C ILE A 101 9.14 -2.86 -14.07
N ILE A 102 9.71 -2.65 -12.89
CA ILE A 102 8.96 -2.25 -11.69
C ILE A 102 8.31 -0.88 -11.91
N ASP A 103 9.04 0.09 -12.43
CA ASP A 103 8.53 1.44 -12.71
C ASP A 103 7.37 1.43 -13.71
N ARG A 104 7.46 0.63 -14.77
CA ARG A 104 6.35 0.47 -15.74
C ARG A 104 5.11 -0.15 -15.09
N LYS A 105 5.28 -1.16 -14.21
CA LYS A 105 4.15 -1.72 -13.45
C LYS A 105 3.55 -0.67 -12.50
N CYS A 106 4.38 0.17 -11.87
CA CYS A 106 3.91 1.31 -11.09
C CYS A 106 3.10 2.29 -11.94
N GLU A 107 3.55 2.63 -13.15
CA GLU A 107 2.81 3.50 -14.07
C GLU A 107 1.45 2.92 -14.46
N GLN A 108 1.39 1.61 -14.74
CA GLN A 108 0.13 0.91 -15.01
C GLN A 108 -0.81 0.99 -13.79
N LEU A 109 -0.33 0.69 -12.59
CA LEU A 109 -1.14 0.71 -11.36
C LEU A 109 -1.56 2.12 -10.93
N ARG A 110 -0.94 3.20 -11.42
CA ARG A 110 -1.39 4.58 -11.17
C ARG A 110 -2.61 4.96 -11.99
N ARG A 111 -2.92 4.24 -13.07
CA ARG A 111 -4.12 4.52 -13.87
C ARG A 111 -5.36 4.24 -13.04
N PRO A 112 -6.45 5.00 -13.21
CA PRO A 112 -7.72 4.74 -12.55
C PRO A 112 -8.47 3.56 -13.21
N GLU A 113 -7.78 2.43 -13.39
CA GLU A 113 -8.27 1.24 -14.06
C GLU A 113 -7.86 0.00 -13.25
N GLU A 114 -8.85 -0.79 -12.85
CA GLU A 114 -8.63 -2.02 -12.08
C GLU A 114 -7.89 -3.06 -12.94
N SER A 115 -6.75 -3.55 -12.46
CA SER A 115 -6.04 -4.64 -13.12
C SER A 115 -6.71 -5.99 -12.90
N ASP A 116 -6.46 -6.96 -13.78
CA ASP A 116 -7.02 -8.31 -13.66
C ASP A 116 -6.67 -9.00 -12.33
N GLU A 117 -5.46 -8.76 -11.79
CA GLU A 117 -5.05 -9.29 -10.48
C GLU A 117 -5.93 -8.74 -9.35
N ILE A 118 -6.18 -7.43 -9.35
CA ILE A 118 -7.02 -6.76 -8.35
C ILE A 118 -8.48 -7.18 -8.50
N LYS A 119 -8.97 -7.27 -9.75
CA LYS A 119 -10.31 -7.78 -10.06
C LYS A 119 -10.51 -9.20 -9.56
N ASN A 120 -9.54 -10.09 -9.78
CA ASN A 120 -9.59 -11.47 -9.29
C ASN A 120 -9.64 -11.54 -7.77
N ILE A 121 -8.83 -10.73 -7.07
CA ILE A 121 -8.88 -10.62 -5.61
C ILE A 121 -10.27 -10.15 -5.15
N ARG A 122 -10.77 -9.05 -5.71
CA ARG A 122 -12.09 -8.49 -5.37
C ARG A 122 -13.23 -9.48 -5.60
N LEU A 123 -13.15 -10.28 -6.66
CA LEU A 123 -14.17 -11.29 -6.99
C LEU A 123 -13.94 -12.62 -6.27
N GLY A 124 -12.91 -12.74 -5.44
CA GLY A 124 -12.60 -13.98 -4.73
C GLY A 124 -12.08 -15.10 -5.64
N ALA A 125 -11.68 -14.78 -6.87
CA ALA A 125 -11.09 -15.71 -7.83
C ALA A 125 -9.61 -15.98 -7.53
N VAL A 126 -9.28 -16.14 -6.26
CA VAL A 126 -7.93 -16.47 -5.78
C VAL A 126 -7.93 -17.95 -5.41
N GLN A 127 -7.16 -18.76 -6.14
CA GLN A 127 -7.17 -20.23 -6.00
C GLN A 127 -6.46 -20.76 -4.74
N THR A 128 -6.23 -19.89 -3.75
CA THR A 128 -5.31 -20.18 -2.66
C THR A 128 -6.12 -20.69 -1.47
N ARG A 129 -5.90 -21.96 -1.10
CA ARG A 129 -6.49 -22.59 0.09
C ARG A 129 -5.84 -22.11 1.39
N ALA A 130 -5.52 -20.82 1.47
CA ALA A 130 -4.99 -20.19 2.67
C ALA A 130 -6.16 -20.00 3.66
N GLY A 131 -6.45 -21.06 4.42
CA GLY A 131 -7.63 -21.17 5.28
C GLY A 131 -8.37 -22.49 5.04
N GLY A 132 -8.86 -23.13 6.11
CA GLY A 132 -9.54 -24.43 6.03
C GLY A 132 -10.91 -24.38 5.33
N GLU A 133 -11.48 -23.18 5.18
CA GLU A 133 -12.75 -22.92 4.51
C GLU A 133 -12.51 -22.15 3.21
N SER A 134 -13.31 -22.40 2.18
CA SER A 134 -13.18 -21.86 0.81
C SER A 134 -13.47 -20.36 0.67
N SER A 135 -13.23 -19.57 1.72
CA SER A 135 -13.53 -18.14 1.75
C SER A 135 -12.33 -17.29 1.32
N PRO A 136 -12.48 -16.39 0.33
CA PRO A 136 -11.43 -15.43 -0.06
C PRO A 136 -11.23 -14.31 0.96
N PHE A 137 -12.07 -14.24 2.00
CA PHE A 137 -12.04 -13.18 3.00
C PHE A 137 -10.73 -13.18 3.81
N GLN A 138 -10.27 -14.36 4.24
CA GLN A 138 -9.03 -14.49 5.01
C GLN A 138 -7.82 -14.03 4.18
N ALA A 139 -7.76 -14.41 2.91
CA ALA A 139 -6.70 -13.95 2.01
C ALA A 139 -6.71 -12.41 1.85
N THR A 140 -7.90 -11.81 1.75
CA THR A 140 -8.06 -10.35 1.66
C THR A 140 -7.60 -9.63 2.94
N ILE A 141 -7.88 -10.19 4.12
CA ILE A 141 -7.36 -9.69 5.41
C ILE A 141 -5.83 -9.74 5.42
N PHE A 142 -5.23 -10.87 5.03
CA PHE A 142 -3.78 -10.99 4.99
C PHE A 142 -3.14 -10.00 4.00
N LEU A 143 -3.70 -9.85 2.80
CA LEU A 143 -3.22 -8.86 1.83
C LEU A 143 -3.24 -7.45 2.43
N GLN A 144 -4.37 -7.04 3.00
CA GLN A 144 -4.53 -5.71 3.58
C GLN A 144 -3.51 -5.47 4.71
N GLY A 145 -3.37 -6.42 5.63
CA GLY A 145 -2.44 -6.33 6.75
C GLY A 145 -0.98 -6.28 6.29
N PHE A 146 -0.55 -7.22 5.45
CA PHE A 146 0.83 -7.29 4.97
C PHE A 146 1.19 -6.08 4.12
N LEU A 147 0.36 -5.69 3.16
CA LEU A 147 0.66 -4.54 2.30
C LEU A 147 0.69 -3.21 3.08
N SER A 148 -0.15 -3.06 4.11
CA SER A 148 -0.16 -1.86 4.97
C SER A 148 1.14 -1.67 5.77
N THR A 149 1.91 -2.74 5.95
CA THR A 149 3.14 -2.73 6.75
C THR A 149 4.40 -2.88 5.91
N LEU A 150 4.37 -3.69 4.86
CA LEU A 150 5.54 -4.03 4.05
C LEU A 150 6.15 -2.78 3.37
N GLY A 151 5.33 -1.99 2.67
CA GLY A 151 5.79 -0.74 2.05
C GLY A 151 6.12 0.35 3.09
N PRO A 152 5.16 0.75 3.92
CA PRO A 152 5.35 1.85 4.87
C PRO A 152 6.36 1.61 5.98
N HIS A 153 6.57 0.36 6.40
CA HIS A 153 7.50 0.05 7.48
C HIS A 153 8.75 -0.67 6.98
N VAL A 154 8.64 -1.85 6.38
CA VAL A 154 9.82 -2.66 6.06
C VAL A 154 10.70 -1.97 5.01
N PHE A 155 10.14 -1.67 3.84
CA PHE A 155 10.90 -1.00 2.77
C PHE A 155 11.36 0.41 3.16
N SER A 156 10.50 1.20 3.82
CA SER A 156 10.89 2.55 4.24
C SER A 156 12.02 2.54 5.28
N ARG A 157 12.05 1.57 6.20
CA ARG A 157 13.15 1.42 7.17
C ARG A 157 14.43 0.95 6.51
N LEU A 158 14.36 0.01 5.57
CA LEU A 158 15.53 -0.43 4.80
C LEU A 158 16.16 0.75 4.02
N LEU A 159 15.32 1.58 3.37
CA LEU A 159 15.78 2.79 2.70
C LEU A 159 16.39 3.79 3.70
N SER A 160 15.74 4.04 4.84
CA SER A 160 16.29 4.94 5.86
C SER A 160 17.62 4.45 6.44
N LEU A 161 17.77 3.13 6.66
CA LEU A 161 19.03 2.54 7.12
C LEU A 161 20.15 2.70 6.08
N SER A 162 19.83 2.63 4.79
CA SER A 162 20.84 2.81 3.73
C SER A 162 21.40 4.23 3.62
N GLU A 163 20.85 5.20 4.36
CA GLU A 163 21.37 6.56 4.47
C GLU A 163 22.33 6.73 5.65
N ASP A 164 22.43 5.73 6.54
CA ASP A 164 23.36 5.75 7.66
C ASP A 164 24.80 5.56 7.14
N PRO A 165 25.73 6.46 7.49
CA PRO A 165 27.11 6.40 7.00
C PRO A 165 27.86 5.13 7.42
N ASP A 166 27.42 4.43 8.48
CA ASP A 166 28.04 3.20 8.97
C ASP A 166 27.53 1.95 8.25
N ILE A 167 26.48 2.07 7.42
CA ILE A 167 25.90 0.96 6.67
C ILE A 167 26.62 0.79 5.33
N SER A 168 27.16 -0.41 5.10
CA SER A 168 27.73 -0.79 3.81
C SER A 168 26.68 -1.40 2.87
N LEU A 169 26.94 -1.35 1.56
CA LEU A 169 26.10 -1.98 0.55
C LEU A 169 25.90 -3.48 0.80
N SER A 170 26.97 -4.19 1.16
CA SER A 170 26.89 -5.64 1.43
C SER A 170 26.02 -5.96 2.64
N LEU A 171 26.08 -5.12 3.69
CA LEU A 171 25.27 -5.28 4.88
C LEU A 171 23.79 -5.05 4.61
N ILE A 172 23.44 -3.96 3.90
CA ILE A 172 22.02 -3.67 3.61
C ILE A 172 21.41 -4.69 2.65
N ILE A 173 22.18 -5.21 1.68
CA ILE A 173 21.72 -6.31 0.82
C ILE A 173 21.45 -7.57 1.65
N ARG A 174 22.34 -7.93 2.59
CA ARG A 174 22.14 -9.09 3.46
C ARG A 174 20.89 -8.91 4.33
N GLN A 175 20.70 -7.74 4.93
CA GLN A 175 19.50 -7.45 5.72
C GLN A 175 18.24 -7.54 4.86
N THR A 176 18.26 -6.96 3.65
CA THR A 176 17.15 -7.03 2.70
C THR A 176 16.74 -8.46 2.41
N ARG A 177 17.70 -9.36 2.13
CA ARG A 177 17.42 -10.79 1.91
C ARG A 177 16.78 -11.45 3.13
N VAL A 178 17.34 -11.24 4.31
CA VAL A 178 16.78 -11.80 5.56
C VAL A 178 15.34 -11.34 5.80
N PHE A 179 15.08 -10.04 5.63
CA PHE A 179 13.76 -9.46 5.91
C PHE A 179 12.71 -9.77 4.85
N LEU A 180 13.08 -9.97 3.58
CA LEU A 180 12.12 -10.05 2.48
C LEU A 180 12.04 -11.42 1.80
N LEU A 181 13.09 -12.23 1.88
CA LEU A 181 13.29 -13.40 1.01
C LEU A 181 13.62 -14.68 1.80
N ASP A 182 14.65 -14.66 2.65
CA ASP A 182 15.23 -15.89 3.21
C ASP A 182 14.37 -16.54 4.31
N THR A 183 13.92 -15.74 5.30
CA THR A 183 13.17 -16.27 6.45
C THR A 183 11.68 -16.43 6.14
N PHE A 184 11.15 -15.50 5.35
CA PHE A 184 9.80 -15.50 4.84
C PHE A 184 9.80 -14.74 3.52
N ASP A 185 9.53 -15.45 2.43
CA ASP A 185 9.47 -14.84 1.10
C ASP A 185 8.15 -14.06 0.97
N HIS A 186 8.25 -12.75 1.16
CA HIS A 186 7.10 -11.85 1.15
C HIS A 186 6.48 -11.75 -0.25
N PHE A 187 7.29 -11.84 -1.30
CA PHE A 187 6.80 -11.71 -2.68
C PHE A 187 6.00 -12.94 -3.09
N LYS A 188 6.53 -14.13 -2.78
CA LYS A 188 5.83 -15.38 -3.00
C LYS A 188 4.57 -15.48 -2.18
N PHE A 189 4.61 -15.08 -0.91
CA PHE A 189 3.41 -15.04 -0.08
C PHE A 189 2.32 -14.13 -0.65
N LEU A 190 2.67 -12.92 -1.11
CA LEU A 190 1.69 -12.02 -1.74
C LEU A 190 1.15 -12.59 -3.07
N SER A 191 1.98 -13.30 -3.84
CA SER A 191 1.56 -14.04 -5.02
C SER A 191 0.57 -15.17 -4.67
N ASP A 192 0.84 -15.89 -3.58
CA ASP A 192 -0.04 -16.89 -2.98
C ASP A 192 -1.30 -16.27 -2.35
N LEU A 193 -1.47 -14.96 -2.38
CA LEU A 193 -2.72 -14.29 -2.00
C LEU A 193 -3.43 -13.64 -3.19
N GLY A 194 -2.88 -13.74 -4.41
CA GLY A 194 -3.53 -13.31 -5.64
C GLY A 194 -2.76 -12.27 -6.46
N LEU A 195 -1.69 -11.68 -5.93
CA LEU A 195 -0.82 -10.75 -6.66
C LEU A 195 0.23 -11.52 -7.46
N LYS A 196 -0.21 -12.34 -8.42
CA LYS A 196 0.60 -13.35 -9.11
C LYS A 196 1.88 -12.82 -9.75
N GLY A 197 1.89 -11.58 -10.24
CA GLY A 197 3.08 -10.96 -10.80
C GLY A 197 4.20 -10.68 -9.80
N LEU A 198 3.90 -10.68 -8.49
CA LEU A 198 4.90 -10.36 -7.47
C LEU A 198 5.96 -11.45 -7.27
N ASP A 199 5.67 -12.72 -7.53
CA ASP A 199 6.67 -13.79 -7.46
C ASP A 199 7.80 -13.55 -8.47
N THR A 200 7.44 -13.26 -9.73
CA THR A 200 8.40 -12.92 -10.78
C THR A 200 9.18 -11.63 -10.47
N ILE A 201 8.51 -10.61 -9.93
CA ILE A 201 9.17 -9.36 -9.53
C ILE A 201 10.12 -9.58 -8.36
N GLY A 202 9.73 -10.40 -7.38
CA GLY A 202 10.55 -10.75 -6.22
C GLY A 202 11.83 -11.46 -6.63
N ALA A 203 11.73 -12.49 -7.48
CA ALA A 203 12.88 -13.19 -8.02
C ALA A 203 13.81 -12.27 -8.84
N ALA A 204 13.24 -11.39 -9.67
CA ALA A 204 14.02 -10.41 -10.44
C ALA A 204 14.71 -9.39 -9.51
N TYR A 205 14.03 -8.93 -8.46
CA TYR A 205 14.60 -8.03 -7.46
C TYR A 205 15.75 -8.70 -6.70
N GLU A 206 15.57 -9.93 -6.22
CA GLU A 206 16.61 -10.71 -5.55
C GLU A 206 17.87 -10.86 -6.42
N GLN A 207 17.68 -11.21 -7.69
CA GLN A 207 18.78 -11.32 -8.65
C GLN A 207 19.48 -9.97 -8.85
N ALA A 208 18.70 -8.90 -9.02
CA ALA A 208 19.21 -7.55 -9.23
C ALA A 208 20.06 -7.04 -8.05
N LEU A 209 19.74 -7.43 -6.80
CA LEU A 209 20.56 -7.09 -5.63
C LEU A 209 22.03 -7.51 -5.79
N GLY A 210 22.31 -8.60 -6.52
CA GLY A 210 23.67 -9.07 -6.79
C GLY A 210 24.46 -8.22 -7.80
N SER A 211 23.81 -7.28 -8.48
CA SER A 211 24.41 -6.42 -9.51
C SER A 211 24.57 -4.96 -9.10
N LEU A 212 24.25 -4.62 -7.84
CA LEU A 212 24.35 -3.25 -7.31
C LEU A 212 25.82 -2.90 -7.04
N GLU A 213 26.23 -1.69 -7.42
CA GLU A 213 27.60 -1.20 -7.22
C GLU A 213 27.69 -0.15 -6.11
N SER A 214 26.56 0.47 -5.72
CA SER A 214 26.51 1.53 -4.73
C SER A 214 25.24 1.50 -3.86
N LEU A 215 25.27 2.21 -2.73
CA LEU A 215 24.05 2.46 -1.93
C LEU A 215 23.02 3.28 -2.70
N ASP A 216 23.44 4.11 -3.66
CA ASP A 216 22.53 4.87 -4.52
C ASP A 216 21.75 3.93 -5.45
N ASP A 217 22.41 2.94 -6.03
CA ASP A 217 21.77 1.89 -6.83
C ASP A 217 20.75 1.12 -5.99
N TYR A 218 21.14 0.74 -4.76
CA TYR A 218 20.27 0.06 -3.81
C TYR A 218 19.01 0.89 -3.53
N ARG A 219 19.18 2.17 -3.16
CA ARG A 219 18.07 3.09 -2.87
C ARG A 219 17.16 3.26 -4.08
N ALA A 220 17.73 3.44 -5.27
CA ALA A 220 16.96 3.62 -6.49
C ALA A 220 16.11 2.39 -6.83
N LEU A 221 16.68 1.18 -6.78
CA LEU A 221 15.93 -0.06 -7.04
C LEU A 221 14.88 -0.33 -5.97
N THR A 222 15.28 -0.23 -4.70
CA THR A 222 14.44 -0.58 -3.54
C THR A 222 13.26 0.39 -3.40
N ASP A 223 13.45 1.68 -3.72
CA ASP A 223 12.36 2.66 -3.68
C ASP A 223 11.32 2.42 -4.79
N SER A 224 11.72 1.93 -5.96
CA SER A 224 10.78 1.47 -6.99
C SER A 224 9.93 0.30 -6.48
N VAL A 225 10.53 -0.68 -5.78
CA VAL A 225 9.79 -1.79 -5.16
C VAL A 225 8.85 -1.28 -4.07
N ARG A 226 9.32 -0.39 -3.19
CA ARG A 226 8.48 0.26 -2.17
C ARG A 226 7.24 0.87 -2.80
N THR A 227 7.45 1.66 -3.86
CA THR A 227 6.37 2.32 -4.61
C THR A 227 5.39 1.32 -5.20
N LEU A 228 5.88 0.22 -5.76
CA LEU A 228 5.03 -0.85 -6.29
C LEU A 228 4.13 -1.45 -5.19
N ILE A 229 4.71 -1.82 -4.05
CA ILE A 229 3.98 -2.39 -2.91
C ILE A 229 2.94 -1.39 -2.38
N GLN A 230 3.25 -0.10 -2.35
CA GLN A 230 2.32 0.96 -1.94
C GLN A 230 1.15 1.12 -2.90
N LEU A 231 1.39 1.02 -4.20
CA LEU A 231 0.32 1.08 -5.19
C LEU A 231 -0.60 -0.13 -5.06
N PHE A 232 -0.04 -1.33 -4.85
CA PHE A 232 -0.84 -2.51 -4.53
C PHE A 232 -1.62 -2.34 -3.22
N TYR A 233 -1.00 -1.79 -2.18
CA TYR A 233 -1.69 -1.47 -0.93
C TYR A 233 -2.90 -0.56 -1.18
N ARG A 234 -2.77 0.50 -1.99
CA ARG A 234 -3.89 1.41 -2.30
C ARG A 234 -5.01 0.71 -3.04
N TRP A 235 -4.68 -0.15 -4.00
CA TRP A 235 -5.68 -0.95 -4.73
C TRP A 235 -6.40 -1.93 -3.81
N VAL A 236 -5.66 -2.70 -3.01
CA VAL A 236 -6.22 -3.64 -2.05
C VAL A 236 -7.06 -2.90 -1.01
N HIS A 237 -6.60 -1.75 -0.52
CA HIS A 237 -7.33 -0.91 0.41
C HIS A 237 -8.64 -0.39 -0.20
N LEU A 238 -8.66 -0.05 -1.49
CA LEU A 238 -9.88 0.36 -2.20
C LEU A 238 -10.89 -0.79 -2.26
N ILE A 239 -10.47 -2.01 -2.63
CA ILE A 239 -11.35 -3.17 -2.79
C ILE A 239 -11.64 -3.92 -1.49
N PHE A 240 -10.97 -3.56 -0.38
CA PHE A 240 -11.20 -4.19 0.91
C PHE A 240 -12.67 -4.01 1.34
N PRO A 241 -13.32 -5.03 1.93
CA PRO A 241 -14.75 -5.02 2.20
C PRO A 241 -15.13 -4.13 3.40
N TRP A 242 -14.84 -2.83 3.31
CA TRP A 242 -15.14 -1.85 4.36
C TRP A 242 -16.63 -1.72 4.69
N TYR A 243 -17.51 -2.15 3.78
CA TYR A 243 -18.94 -2.17 4.03
C TYR A 243 -19.31 -3.05 5.23
N LEU A 244 -18.47 -4.02 5.62
CA LEU A 244 -18.65 -4.84 6.83
C LEU A 244 -18.51 -4.04 8.13
N LYS A 245 -18.02 -2.80 8.10
CA LYS A 245 -17.89 -1.95 9.30
C LYS A 245 -19.20 -1.78 10.08
N SER A 246 -20.36 -1.89 9.42
CA SER A 246 -21.67 -1.83 10.06
C SER A 246 -21.87 -2.94 11.09
N ASP A 247 -21.17 -4.06 10.91
CA ASP A 247 -21.28 -5.24 11.77
C ASP A 247 -20.33 -5.13 12.99
N PHE A 248 -19.48 -4.11 13.02
CA PHE A 248 -18.51 -3.83 14.09
C PHE A 248 -18.72 -2.42 14.68
N PRO A 249 -19.86 -2.15 15.34
CA PRO A 249 -20.09 -0.85 15.98
C PRO A 249 -19.10 -0.63 17.13
N GLY A 250 -18.66 0.62 17.29
CA GLY A 250 -17.93 1.03 18.49
C GLY A 250 -18.80 0.86 19.73
N ARG A 251 -18.18 0.49 20.85
CA ARG A 251 -18.83 0.34 22.16
C ARG A 251 -18.09 1.17 23.21
N THR A 252 -18.80 1.63 24.22
CA THR A 252 -18.17 2.29 25.38
C THR A 252 -17.56 1.26 26.33
N GLU A 253 -16.71 1.72 27.26
CA GLU A 253 -16.12 0.84 28.27
C GLU A 253 -17.18 0.20 29.17
N GLU A 254 -18.24 0.94 29.51
CA GLU A 254 -19.35 0.45 30.32
C GLU A 254 -20.15 -0.65 29.61
N GLU A 255 -20.42 -0.48 28.32
CA GLU A 255 -21.09 -1.49 27.50
C GLU A 255 -20.25 -2.78 27.43
N VAL A 256 -18.93 -2.65 27.25
CA VAL A 256 -18.01 -3.79 27.20
C VAL A 256 -17.95 -4.51 28.55
N ALA A 257 -17.96 -3.78 29.66
CA ALA A 257 -17.93 -4.36 31.00
C ALA A 257 -19.15 -5.25 31.30
N ALA A 258 -20.29 -5.02 30.63
CA ALA A 258 -21.50 -5.81 30.77
C ALA A 258 -21.54 -7.06 29.87
N LEU A 259 -20.61 -7.20 28.91
CA LEU A 259 -20.56 -8.34 27.99
C LEU A 259 -19.80 -9.53 28.60
N PRO A 260 -20.17 -10.78 28.26
CA PRO A 260 -19.45 -11.95 28.73
C PRO A 260 -18.03 -11.99 28.17
N LYS A 261 -17.09 -12.48 28.97
CA LYS A 261 -15.74 -12.83 28.49
C LYS A 261 -15.83 -14.04 27.55
N LEU A 262 -14.83 -14.21 26.69
CA LEU A 262 -14.70 -15.42 25.88
C LEU A 262 -14.70 -16.65 26.78
N GLU A 263 -15.55 -17.61 26.44
CA GLU A 263 -15.54 -18.92 27.07
C GLU A 263 -14.28 -19.69 26.65
N VAL A 264 -13.63 -20.33 27.63
CA VAL A 264 -12.53 -21.24 27.33
C VAL A 264 -13.14 -22.57 26.93
N TYR A 265 -12.85 -23.00 25.70
CA TYR A 265 -13.25 -24.33 25.24
C TYR A 265 -12.63 -25.40 26.14
N ASN A 266 -13.47 -26.19 26.81
CA ASN A 266 -13.07 -27.33 27.63
C ASN A 266 -13.45 -28.61 26.89
N SER A 267 -12.46 -29.36 26.40
CA SER A 267 -12.64 -30.58 25.59
C SER A 267 -13.04 -31.81 26.42
N THR A 268 -13.82 -31.64 27.48
CA THR A 268 -14.22 -32.74 28.39
C THR A 268 -15.66 -33.15 28.14
N GLU A 269 -15.92 -33.77 26.99
CA GLU A 269 -17.03 -34.70 26.72
C GLU A 269 -16.56 -35.80 25.76
#